data_AF-A0AAW9QNM0-F1
#
_entry.id   AF-A0AAW9QNM0-F1
#
_cell.length_a   1.000
_cell.length_b   1.000
_cell.length_c   1.000
_cell.angle_alpha   90.00
_cell.angle_beta   90.00
_cell.angle_gamma   90.00
#
_symmetry.space_group_name_H-M   'P 1'
#
loop_
_entity.id
_entity.type
_entity.pdbx_description
1 polymer ?
#
loop_
_entity_poly.entity_id
_entity_poly.type
_entity_poly.pdbx_seq_one_letter_code
_entity_poly.pdbx_strand_id
1 'polypeptide(L)' 'MAQNVYLFCASVGLATVVRAWFDRDALTKAMGLGNDQQLLLAQTVGRRKV' A
#
# COMPACT_ATOMS: atom_id res chain seq x y z
N MET A 1 6.11 -7.37 8.27
CA MET A 1 6.43 -6.90 6.91
C MET A 1 5.82 -5.55 6.53
N ALA A 2 4.57 -5.20 6.87
CA ALA A 2 3.99 -3.88 6.52
C ALA A 2 4.35 -2.71 7.49
N GLN A 3 4.93 -3.00 8.66
CA GLN A 3 5.19 -1.98 9.70
C GLN A 3 6.28 -0.98 9.33
N ASN A 4 7.31 -1.35 8.55
CA ASN A 4 8.42 -0.45 8.25
C ASN A 4 7.95 0.79 7.47
N VAL A 5 6.99 0.61 6.55
CA VAL A 5 6.37 1.71 5.82
C VAL A 5 5.58 2.62 6.77
N TYR A 6 4.89 2.04 7.75
CA TYR A 6 4.16 2.81 8.75
C TYR A 6 5.10 3.64 9.63
N LEU A 7 6.17 3.02 10.14
CA LEU A 7 7.18 3.67 10.99
C LEU A 7 7.94 4.76 10.23
N PHE A 8 8.28 4.53 8.96
CA PHE A 8 8.89 5.56 8.11
C PHE A 8 7.92 6.73 7.89
N CYS A 9 6.68 6.46 7.49
CA CYS A 9 5.69 7.53 7.29
C CYS A 9 5.50 8.35 8.57
N ALA A 10 5.43 7.68 9.73
CA ALA A 10 5.35 8.36 11.03
C ALA A 10 6.57 9.25 11.32
N SER A 11 7.79 8.82 10.97
CA SER A 11 9.01 9.60 11.24
C SER A 11 9.16 10.83 10.33
N VAL A 12 8.65 10.77 9.10
CA VAL A 12 8.72 11.89 8.13
C VAL A 12 7.43 12.73 8.06
N GLY A 13 6.50 12.53 8.99
CA GLY A 13 5.26 13.31 9.08
C GLY A 13 4.22 13.01 7.98
N LEU A 14 4.28 11.82 7.39
CA LEU A 14 3.28 11.31 6.43
C LEU A 14 2.19 10.51 7.14
N ALA A 15 0.96 10.62 6.64
CA ALA A 15 -0.12 9.73 6.98
C ALA A 15 -0.04 8.46 6.12
N THR A 16 -0.33 7.30 6.70
CA THR A 16 -0.41 6.03 5.97
C THR A 16 -1.58 5.17 6.46
N VAL A 17 -2.19 4.43 5.54
CA VAL A 17 -3.28 3.48 5.84
C VAL A 17 -3.01 2.17 5.10
N VAL A 18 -2.99 1.06 5.86
CA VAL A 18 -2.94 -0.28 5.30
C VAL A 18 -4.34 -0.69 4.84
N ARG A 19 -4.45 -1.24 3.64
CA ARG A 19 -5.67 -1.75 3.03
C ARG A 19 -5.50 -3.23 2.71
N ALA A 20 -6.31 -4.05 3.37
CA ALA A 20 -6.40 -5.50 3.10
C ALA A 20 -7.54 -5.86 2.13
N TRP A 21 -8.41 -4.88 1.81
CA TRP A 21 -9.51 -5.04 0.87
C TRP A 21 -9.27 -4.16 -0.37
N PHE A 22 -9.12 -4.80 -1.52
CA PHE A 22 -8.91 -4.18 -2.83
C PHE A 22 -9.28 -5.19 -3.92
N ASP A 23 -9.62 -4.68 -5.10
CA ASP A 23 -9.84 -5.51 -6.29
C ASP A 23 -8.49 -6.04 -6.79
N ARG A 24 -8.29 -7.35 -6.62
CA ARG A 24 -7.03 -8.01 -6.98
C ARG A 24 -6.84 -8.06 -8.48
N ASP A 25 -7.88 -8.35 -9.25
CA ASP A 25 -7.78 -8.53 -10.70
C ASP A 25 -7.53 -7.19 -11.39
N ALA A 26 -8.28 -6.15 -10.98
CA ALA A 26 -8.08 -4.81 -11.49
C ALA A 26 -6.67 -4.28 -11.18
N LEU A 27 -6.18 -4.49 -9.95
CA LEU A 27 -4.87 -3.99 -9.52
C LEU A 27 -3.71 -4.79 -10.14
N THR A 28 -3.83 -6.13 -10.25
CA THR A 28 -2.87 -6.99 -10.94
C THR A 28 -2.71 -6.58 -12.39
N LYS A 29 -3.82 -6.34 -13.10
CA LYS A 29 -3.80 -5.87 -14.49
C LYS A 29 -3.19 -4.47 -14.61
N ALA A 30 -3.58 -3.55 -13.74
CA ALA A 30 -3.07 -2.17 -13.76
C ALA A 30 -1.56 -2.08 -13.48
N MET A 31 -1.04 -2.97 -12.63
CA MET A 31 0.38 -3.05 -12.28
C MET A 31 1.19 -3.96 -13.21
N GLY A 32 0.54 -4.70 -14.13
CA GLY A 32 1.19 -5.62 -15.05
C GLY A 32 1.85 -6.81 -14.35
N LEU A 33 1.27 -7.31 -13.26
CA LEU A 33 1.86 -8.41 -12.49
C LEU A 33 1.71 -9.76 -13.22
N GLY A 34 2.75 -10.58 -13.16
CA GLY A 34 2.75 -11.95 -13.69
C GLY A 34 2.08 -12.96 -12.76
N ASN A 35 1.97 -14.21 -13.22
CA ASN A 35 1.24 -15.28 -12.51
C ASN A 35 1.85 -15.64 -11.13
N ASP A 36 3.16 -15.43 -10.94
CA ASP A 36 3.85 -15.71 -9.68
C ASP A 36 3.90 -14.49 -8.73
N GLN A 37 3.31 -13.36 -9.13
CA GLN A 37 3.29 -12.12 -8.35
C GLN A 37 1.92 -11.93 -7.70
N GLN A 38 1.88 -11.97 -6.37
CA GLN A 38 0.65 -11.85 -5.61
C GLN A 38 0.57 -10.53 -4.82
N LEU A 39 -0.55 -9.83 -4.94
CA LEU A 39 -0.87 -8.68 -4.12
C LEU A 39 -1.30 -9.12 -2.71
N LEU A 40 -0.51 -8.76 -1.70
CA LEU A 40 -0.82 -9.11 -0.30
C LEU A 40 -1.56 -7.98 0.44
N LEU A 41 -1.06 -6.76 0.31
CA LEU A 41 -1.57 -5.56 0.99
C LEU A 41 -1.32 -4.34 0.11
N ALA A 42 -2.17 -3.32 0.23
CA ALA A 42 -1.92 -1.99 -0.32
C ALA A 42 -1.70 -0.99 0.81
N GLN A 43 -0.79 -0.02 0.65
CA GLN A 43 -0.56 1.04 1.63
C GLN A 43 -0.73 2.40 0.96
N THR A 44 -1.78 3.13 1.34
CA THR A 44 -2.00 4.49 0.87
C THR A 44 -1.18 5.44 1.71
N VAL A 45 -0.31 6.24 1.08
CA VAL A 45 0.53 7.23 1.75
C VAL A 45 0.14 8.63 1.28
N GLY A 46 0.11 9.60 2.20
CA GLY A 46 -0.22 10.98 1.87
C GLY A 46 0.21 11.96 2.96
N ARG A 47 0.05 13.25 2.68
CA ARG A 47 0.21 14.29 3.72
C ARG A 47 -1.06 14.34 4.59
N ARG A 48 -0.89 14.58 5.88
CA ARG A 48 -2.01 14.85 6.77
C ARG A 48 -2.68 16.15 6.32
N LYS A 49 -3.98 16.10 6.01
CA LYS A 49 -4.78 17.32 5.88
C LYS A 49 -4.92 17.92 7.28
N VAL A 50 -4.33 19.10 7.47
CA VAL A 50 -4.58 19.99 8.61
C VAL A 50 -5.70 20.94 8.27
#